data_AF-A0A174GRD4-F1
#
_entry.id   AF-A0A174GRD4-F1
#
_cell.length_a   1.000
_cell.length_b   1.000
_cell.length_c   1.000
_cell.angle_alpha   90.00
_cell.angle_beta   90.00
_cell.angle_gamma   90.00
#
_symmetry.space_group_name_H-M   'P 1'
#
loop_
_entity.id
_entity.type
_entity.pdbx_description
1 polymer ?
#
loop_
_entity_poly.entity_id
_entity_poly.type
_entity_poly.pdbx_seq_one_letter_code
_entity_poly.pdbx_strand_id
1 'polypeptide(L)'
;MNAHQKIIKDNVRSILKIITNHYGVKYSAALYQILKEHPDFPSFLSFQYILHRMGKDSFAIHTSYEELTNMPAPFIVHGVTNVDLFLFITKATAESVQIIDEKGKEESIKKEDFEKMWDGNILIIDNLPGKINIPSKSKLDLFIKLAKYPFLILCLVALCTYSLILKGVGDILFYVYLLVLLGGLGTSILLFIEQIDKYNVHIKRLCSSNGSKSNIDCSSILDFKDAYFMGLASWSDIGFVYFTSLLTILLVLPFGTSQAFINILSLFSIGYVCYSLFYQKFVAQKWCTLCLSVQAIFIFLFILSICTITINGIYELLNTKSVIDIIMIFLVTASTYAVTKPLIASQKEYTALKKKFNELIYDENIIQYLFQQELHLTDIDEVSKLSIGNTNAETCLTVVFSPICVSCIKELQILMRILQRKDNIKLDLIFLLDKKKHPESLIIAKHLLSDYQKSPEQFITILQKYVDDYPISKNKIMQDTKFLQEAPQYDSYLNAQEKWCRNHKLYSTPILFINGNKLPNYYNIKDIDYLYS
;
A
#
# COMPACT_ATOMS: atom_id res chain seq x y z
N MET A 1 0.07 13.92 -33.25
CA MET A 1 0.48 14.81 -32.14
C MET A 1 0.50 13.96 -30.87
N ASN A 2 1.72 13.69 -30.36
CA ASN A 2 2.16 12.91 -29.20
C ASN A 2 1.11 12.25 -28.27
N ALA A 3 0.60 11.07 -28.64
CA ALA A 3 -0.01 10.13 -27.68
C ALA A 3 1.04 9.47 -26.75
N HIS A 4 2.35 9.56 -27.09
CA HIS A 4 3.44 8.89 -26.38
C HIS A 4 4.08 9.65 -25.20
N GLN A 5 3.52 10.78 -24.73
CA GLN A 5 4.22 11.63 -23.73
C GLN A 5 3.60 11.75 -22.34
N LYS A 6 2.46 11.10 -22.08
CA LYS A 6 2.02 10.87 -20.69
C LYS A 6 2.27 9.42 -20.33
N ILE A 7 3.48 9.13 -19.87
CA ILE A 7 3.68 7.99 -18.97
C ILE A 7 2.86 8.31 -17.72
N ILE A 8 1.66 7.74 -17.65
CA ILE A 8 0.72 7.98 -16.57
C ILE A 8 1.26 7.25 -15.35
N LYS A 9 1.74 8.01 -14.36
CA LYS A 9 2.33 7.52 -13.09
C LYS A 9 1.41 6.55 -12.33
N ASP A 10 0.13 6.48 -12.68
CA ASP A 10 -0.86 5.60 -12.09
C ASP A 10 -2.03 5.30 -13.07
N ASN A 11 -1.71 4.77 -14.26
CA ASN A 11 -2.69 4.51 -15.33
C ASN A 11 -3.89 3.70 -14.80
N VAL A 12 -3.59 2.66 -14.03
CA VAL A 12 -4.58 1.78 -13.41
C VAL A 12 -5.57 2.55 -12.51
N ARG A 13 -5.11 3.53 -11.74
CA ARG A 13 -5.99 4.39 -10.93
C ARG A 13 -6.88 5.28 -11.76
N SER A 14 -6.36 5.83 -12.86
CA SER A 14 -7.14 6.65 -13.79
C SER A 14 -8.24 5.83 -14.45
N ILE A 15 -7.90 4.63 -14.92
CA ILE A 15 -8.86 3.67 -15.50
C ILE A 15 -9.91 3.26 -14.48
N LEU A 16 -9.51 2.98 -13.23
CA LEU A 16 -10.48 2.67 -12.18
C LEU A 16 -11.47 3.83 -11.93
N LYS A 17 -11.02 5.09 -11.95
CA LYS A 17 -11.93 6.25 -11.85
C LYS A 17 -12.92 6.29 -13.01
N ILE A 18 -12.43 6.07 -14.23
CA ILE A 18 -13.25 6.06 -15.46
C ILE A 18 -14.33 4.98 -15.34
N ILE A 19 -13.95 3.74 -15.00
CA ILE A 19 -14.87 2.62 -14.79
C ILE A 19 -15.93 2.99 -13.74
N THR A 20 -15.52 3.48 -12.58
CA THR A 20 -16.48 3.82 -11.51
C THR A 20 -17.47 4.90 -11.96
N ASN A 21 -16.99 5.95 -12.63
CA ASN A 21 -17.85 7.01 -13.13
C ASN A 21 -18.82 6.51 -14.22
N HIS A 22 -18.33 5.69 -15.16
CA HIS A 22 -19.12 5.15 -16.26
C HIS A 22 -20.30 4.31 -15.75
N TYR A 23 -20.08 3.49 -14.72
CA TYR A 23 -21.11 2.63 -14.14
C TYR A 23 -21.90 3.27 -12.98
N GLY A 24 -21.80 4.59 -12.79
CA GLY A 24 -22.58 5.32 -11.78
C GLY A 24 -22.15 5.04 -10.33
N VAL A 25 -20.95 4.51 -10.12
CA VAL A 25 -20.38 4.19 -8.81
C VAL A 25 -19.47 5.34 -8.35
N LYS A 26 -19.65 5.80 -7.10
CA LYS A 26 -18.77 6.81 -6.53
C LYS A 26 -17.37 6.25 -6.31
N TYR A 27 -16.39 6.78 -7.04
CA TYR A 27 -14.97 6.47 -6.83
C TYR A 27 -14.59 6.65 -5.35
N SER A 28 -13.82 5.70 -4.83
CA SER A 28 -13.19 5.76 -3.52
C SER A 28 -11.75 5.31 -3.64
N ALA A 29 -10.83 6.03 -2.99
CA ALA A 29 -9.44 5.60 -2.92
C ALA A 29 -9.26 4.23 -2.23
N ALA A 30 -10.25 3.78 -1.45
CA ALA A 30 -10.26 2.43 -0.88
C ALA A 30 -10.36 1.34 -1.97
N LEU A 31 -11.08 1.60 -3.08
CA LEU A 31 -11.15 0.65 -4.19
C LEU A 31 -9.78 0.48 -4.86
N TYR A 32 -9.08 1.59 -5.07
CA TYR A 32 -7.73 1.54 -5.63
C TYR A 32 -6.76 0.80 -4.70
N GLN A 33 -6.90 0.98 -3.37
CA GLN A 33 -6.09 0.25 -2.41
C GLN A 33 -6.38 -1.26 -2.44
N ILE A 34 -7.66 -1.67 -2.55
CA ILE A 34 -8.05 -3.08 -2.70
C ILE A 34 -7.47 -3.65 -4.00
N LEU A 35 -7.59 -2.91 -5.11
CA LEU A 35 -7.04 -3.30 -6.41
C LEU A 35 -5.52 -3.52 -6.32
N LYS A 36 -4.81 -2.63 -5.64
CA LYS A 36 -3.35 -2.70 -5.43
C LYS A 36 -2.92 -3.83 -4.49
N GLU A 37 -3.82 -4.30 -3.64
CA GLU A 37 -3.57 -5.45 -2.76
C GLU A 37 -3.77 -6.80 -3.47
N HIS A 38 -4.33 -6.79 -4.68
CA HIS A 38 -4.45 -8.00 -5.50
C HIS A 38 -3.07 -8.57 -5.85
N PRO A 39 -2.88 -9.90 -5.78
CA PRO A 39 -1.61 -10.55 -6.10
C PRO A 39 -1.07 -10.18 -7.50
N ASP A 40 -1.93 -10.27 -8.50
CA ASP A 40 -1.58 -10.00 -9.90
C ASP A 40 -1.64 -8.52 -10.28
N PHE A 41 -1.59 -7.59 -9.32
CA PHE A 41 -1.59 -6.17 -9.66
C PHE A 41 -0.26 -5.75 -10.33
N PRO A 42 -0.29 -5.04 -11.47
CA PRO A 42 -1.45 -4.62 -12.26
C PRO A 42 -1.77 -5.60 -13.41
N SER A 43 -3.02 -6.09 -13.49
CA SER A 43 -3.48 -7.00 -14.56
C SER A 43 -4.99 -6.96 -14.78
N PHE A 44 -5.47 -7.59 -15.85
CA PHE A 44 -6.91 -7.82 -16.06
C PHE A 44 -7.57 -8.59 -14.92
N LEU A 45 -6.88 -9.57 -14.31
CA LEU A 45 -7.40 -10.30 -13.15
C LEU A 45 -7.72 -9.34 -11.99
N SER A 46 -6.81 -8.40 -11.71
CA SER A 46 -7.05 -7.38 -10.68
C SER A 46 -8.26 -6.48 -11.01
N PHE A 47 -8.49 -6.15 -12.29
CA PHE A 47 -9.68 -5.39 -12.71
C PHE A 47 -10.96 -6.23 -12.61
N GLN A 48 -10.96 -7.47 -13.10
CA GLN A 48 -12.07 -8.41 -12.97
C GLN A 48 -12.50 -8.56 -11.51
N TYR A 49 -11.53 -8.66 -10.60
CA TYR A 49 -11.80 -8.73 -9.17
C TYR A 49 -12.59 -7.53 -8.63
N ILE A 50 -12.23 -6.30 -9.03
CA ILE A 50 -12.96 -5.10 -8.62
C ILE A 50 -14.31 -4.98 -9.33
N LEU A 51 -14.39 -5.30 -10.61
CA LEU A 51 -15.63 -5.30 -11.39
C LEU A 51 -16.65 -6.27 -10.78
N HIS A 52 -16.22 -7.48 -10.44
CA HIS A 52 -17.05 -8.46 -9.76
C HIS A 52 -17.56 -7.94 -8.41
N ARG A 53 -16.71 -7.25 -7.62
CA ARG A 53 -17.15 -6.56 -6.39
C ARG A 53 -18.12 -5.41 -6.62
N MET A 54 -18.17 -4.85 -7.83
CA MET A 54 -19.16 -3.89 -8.27
C MET A 54 -20.45 -4.56 -8.81
N GLY A 55 -20.54 -5.89 -8.75
CA GLY A 55 -21.65 -6.66 -9.30
C GLY A 55 -21.65 -6.69 -10.83
N LYS A 56 -20.45 -6.73 -11.43
CA LYS A 56 -20.23 -6.69 -12.88
C LYS A 56 -19.53 -7.96 -13.33
N ASP A 57 -20.07 -8.60 -14.34
CA ASP A 57 -19.44 -9.70 -15.05
C ASP A 57 -18.42 -9.16 -16.05
N SER A 58 -17.31 -9.88 -16.18
CA SER A 58 -16.24 -9.47 -17.08
C SER A 58 -15.41 -10.65 -17.54
N PHE A 59 -15.03 -10.65 -18.82
CA PHE A 59 -14.35 -11.76 -19.48
C PHE A 59 -13.18 -11.24 -20.32
N ALA A 60 -12.00 -11.81 -20.11
CA ALA A 60 -10.82 -11.49 -20.89
C ALA A 60 -10.74 -12.40 -22.13
N ILE A 61 -10.47 -11.82 -23.29
CA ILE A 61 -10.28 -12.55 -24.55
C ILE A 61 -9.13 -11.97 -25.35
N HIS A 62 -8.52 -12.79 -26.19
CA HIS A 62 -7.58 -12.37 -27.23
C HIS A 62 -8.33 -12.27 -28.57
N THR A 63 -8.18 -11.18 -29.30
CA THR A 63 -8.96 -10.91 -30.52
C THR A 63 -8.18 -10.05 -31.52
N SER A 64 -8.64 -10.04 -32.77
CA SER A 64 -8.11 -9.16 -33.82
C SER A 64 -8.84 -7.81 -33.87
N TYR A 65 -8.29 -6.81 -34.56
CA TYR A 65 -8.96 -5.50 -34.69
C TYR A 65 -10.30 -5.60 -35.44
N GLU A 66 -10.41 -6.52 -36.40
CA GLU A 66 -11.63 -6.71 -37.19
C GLU A 66 -12.76 -7.22 -36.30
N GLU A 67 -12.47 -8.21 -35.46
CA GLU A 67 -13.40 -8.73 -34.47
C GLU A 67 -13.73 -7.70 -33.37
N LEU A 68 -12.73 -6.90 -32.96
CA LEU A 68 -12.88 -5.84 -31.96
C LEU A 68 -14.02 -4.86 -32.30
N THR A 69 -14.20 -4.54 -33.59
CA THR A 69 -15.28 -3.64 -34.04
C THR A 69 -16.68 -4.20 -33.80
N ASN A 70 -16.81 -5.52 -33.68
CA ASN A 70 -18.07 -6.22 -33.44
C ASN A 70 -18.27 -6.60 -31.96
N MET A 71 -17.30 -6.32 -31.09
CA MET A 71 -17.39 -6.64 -29.67
C MET A 71 -18.33 -5.69 -28.93
N PRO A 72 -19.06 -6.18 -27.92
CA PRO A 72 -19.91 -5.33 -27.10
C PRO A 72 -19.05 -4.37 -26.25
N ALA A 73 -19.25 -3.07 -26.46
CA ALA A 73 -18.63 -2.03 -25.64
C ALA A 73 -19.46 -1.75 -24.36
N PRO A 74 -18.83 -1.31 -23.26
CA PRO A 74 -17.41 -0.94 -23.14
C PRO A 74 -16.49 -2.13 -22.79
N PHE A 75 -15.20 -1.97 -23.08
CA PHE A 75 -14.16 -2.92 -22.70
C PHE A 75 -12.84 -2.21 -22.37
N ILE A 76 -11.97 -2.89 -21.63
CA ILE A 76 -10.61 -2.41 -21.32
C ILE A 76 -9.63 -3.15 -22.20
N VAL A 77 -8.60 -2.47 -22.69
CA VAL A 77 -7.53 -3.12 -23.45
C VAL A 77 -6.19 -2.94 -22.76
N HIS A 78 -5.31 -3.90 -23.00
CA HIS A 78 -3.94 -3.84 -22.56
C HIS A 78 -3.05 -3.41 -23.73
N GLY A 79 -2.28 -2.36 -23.52
CA GLY A 79 -1.37 -1.79 -24.49
C GLY A 79 0.07 -2.02 -24.04
N VAL A 80 0.88 -2.60 -24.92
CA VAL A 80 2.30 -2.79 -24.71
C VAL A 80 3.03 -1.61 -25.34
N THR A 81 3.44 -0.68 -24.48
CA THR A 81 4.38 0.40 -24.85
C THR A 81 5.68 0.23 -24.05
N ASN A 82 6.40 1.32 -23.73
CA ASN A 82 7.54 1.25 -22.80
C ASN A 82 7.13 0.91 -21.34
N VAL A 83 5.82 0.90 -21.06
CA VAL A 83 5.17 0.56 -19.78
C VAL A 83 3.80 -0.09 -20.06
N ASP A 84 3.31 -0.90 -19.12
CA ASP A 84 1.96 -1.47 -19.15
C ASP A 84 0.92 -0.33 -19.15
N LEU A 85 0.04 -0.34 -20.16
CA LEU A 85 -0.96 0.68 -20.36
C LEU A 85 -2.35 0.04 -20.47
N PHE A 86 -3.30 0.47 -19.66
CA PHE A 86 -4.70 0.11 -19.80
C PHE A 86 -5.48 1.28 -20.40
N LEU A 87 -6.37 0.98 -21.35
CA LEU A 87 -7.26 1.97 -21.97
C LEU A 87 -8.71 1.50 -21.86
N PHE A 88 -9.61 2.42 -21.53
CA PHE A 88 -11.05 2.16 -21.47
C PHE A 88 -11.69 2.62 -22.77
N ILE A 89 -12.25 1.66 -23.52
CA ILE A 89 -12.83 1.87 -24.85
C ILE A 89 -14.35 1.88 -24.75
N THR A 90 -14.96 2.93 -25.28
CA THR A 90 -16.43 3.09 -25.36
C THR A 90 -16.99 2.68 -26.72
N LYS A 91 -16.18 2.74 -27.78
CA LYS A 91 -16.58 2.37 -29.14
C LYS A 91 -15.37 2.04 -30.00
N ALA A 92 -15.47 0.98 -30.79
CA ALA A 92 -14.53 0.68 -31.86
C ALA A 92 -15.23 0.78 -33.22
N THR A 93 -14.57 1.36 -34.22
CA THR A 93 -15.04 1.49 -35.60
C THR A 93 -13.95 1.03 -36.56
N ALA A 94 -14.26 0.92 -37.85
CA ALA A 94 -13.27 0.48 -38.85
C ALA A 94 -12.03 1.42 -38.95
N GLU A 95 -12.20 2.71 -38.65
CA GLU A 95 -11.15 3.72 -38.84
C GLU A 95 -10.50 4.17 -37.51
N SER A 96 -11.24 4.11 -36.41
CA SER A 96 -10.78 4.60 -35.12
C SER A 96 -11.44 3.94 -33.91
N VAL A 97 -10.76 4.06 -32.77
CA VAL A 97 -11.21 3.64 -31.45
C VAL A 97 -11.47 4.88 -30.59
N GLN A 98 -12.61 4.92 -29.90
CA GLN A 98 -12.94 5.95 -28.91
C GLN A 98 -12.53 5.49 -27.52
N ILE A 99 -11.68 6.28 -26.88
CA ILE A 99 -11.21 6.08 -25.51
C ILE A 99 -11.70 7.21 -24.62
N ILE A 100 -11.72 6.97 -23.30
CA ILE A 100 -11.89 8.03 -22.31
C ILE A 100 -10.50 8.40 -21.74
N ASP A 101 -10.09 9.65 -21.89
CA ASP A 101 -8.86 10.20 -21.27
C ASP A 101 -9.04 10.37 -19.75
N GLU A 102 -7.94 10.58 -19.02
CA GLU A 102 -7.87 10.82 -17.57
C GLU A 102 -8.82 11.92 -17.07
N LYS A 103 -9.14 12.88 -17.94
CA LYS A 103 -10.05 14.00 -17.65
C LYS A 103 -11.53 13.66 -17.84
N GLY A 104 -11.85 12.41 -18.22
CA GLY A 104 -13.20 11.98 -18.55
C GLY A 104 -13.69 12.47 -19.90
N LYS A 105 -12.79 12.89 -20.80
CA LYS A 105 -13.13 13.33 -22.15
C LYS A 105 -12.96 12.18 -23.12
N GLU A 106 -13.85 12.08 -24.09
CA GLU A 106 -13.70 11.15 -25.20
C GLU A 106 -12.62 11.64 -26.16
N GLU A 107 -11.66 10.77 -26.46
CA GLU A 107 -10.63 10.97 -27.46
C GLU A 107 -10.68 9.83 -28.48
N SER A 108 -10.37 10.13 -29.74
CA SER A 108 -10.35 9.13 -30.81
C SER A 108 -8.93 8.85 -31.25
N ILE A 109 -8.55 7.56 -31.26
CA ILE A 109 -7.26 7.06 -31.73
C ILE A 109 -7.48 6.36 -33.07
N LYS A 110 -6.66 6.69 -34.06
CA LYS A 110 -6.70 6.03 -35.37
C LYS A 110 -6.32 4.55 -35.25
N LYS A 111 -6.93 3.70 -36.06
CA LYS A 111 -6.63 2.26 -36.14
C LYS A 111 -5.13 1.96 -36.17
N GLU A 112 -4.42 2.58 -37.10
CA GLU A 112 -2.98 2.35 -37.33
C GLU A 112 -2.11 2.65 -36.10
N ASP A 113 -2.49 3.65 -35.30
CA ASP A 113 -1.77 4.02 -34.09
C ASP A 113 -2.15 3.09 -32.93
N PHE A 114 -3.40 2.63 -32.89
CA PHE A 114 -3.90 1.70 -31.89
C PHE A 114 -3.29 0.30 -32.05
N GLU A 115 -3.25 -0.25 -33.26
CA GLU A 115 -2.69 -1.58 -33.54
C GLU A 115 -1.19 -1.66 -33.22
N LYS A 116 -0.46 -0.54 -33.28
CA LYS A 116 0.95 -0.50 -32.88
C LYS A 116 1.19 -0.62 -31.38
N MET A 117 0.19 -0.28 -30.56
CA MET A 117 0.31 -0.28 -29.11
C MET A 117 -0.50 -1.38 -28.43
N TRP A 118 -1.49 -1.96 -29.09
CA TRP A 118 -2.36 -3.00 -28.52
C TRP A 118 -1.79 -4.40 -28.76
N ASP A 119 -1.89 -5.27 -27.75
CA ASP A 119 -1.35 -6.64 -27.77
C ASP A 119 -2.37 -7.72 -28.15
N GLY A 120 -3.58 -7.31 -28.56
CA GLY A 120 -4.68 -8.23 -28.89
C GLY A 120 -5.57 -8.59 -27.70
N ASN A 121 -5.19 -8.25 -26.47
CA ASN A 121 -5.94 -8.65 -25.28
C ASN A 121 -6.96 -7.58 -24.87
N ILE A 122 -8.20 -8.01 -24.61
CA ILE A 122 -9.28 -7.15 -24.13
C ILE A 122 -10.00 -7.78 -22.94
N LEU A 123 -10.58 -6.94 -22.10
CA LEU A 123 -11.46 -7.30 -20.99
C LEU A 123 -12.84 -6.69 -21.24
N ILE A 124 -13.77 -7.54 -21.67
CA ILE A 124 -15.17 -7.18 -21.90
C ILE A 124 -15.88 -7.06 -20.56
N ILE A 125 -16.75 -6.07 -20.43
CA ILE A 125 -17.49 -5.80 -19.20
C ILE A 125 -18.97 -5.69 -19.56
N ASP A 126 -19.85 -6.27 -18.74
CA ASP A 126 -21.30 -6.07 -18.93
C ASP A 126 -21.68 -4.57 -18.86
N ASN A 127 -22.88 -4.22 -19.34
CA ASN A 127 -23.35 -2.83 -19.37
C ASN A 127 -24.35 -2.48 -18.25
N LEU A 128 -24.47 -3.31 -17.21
CA LEU A 128 -25.38 -3.07 -16.09
C LEU A 128 -24.87 -1.96 -15.15
N PRO A 129 -25.74 -1.25 -14.41
CA PRO A 129 -25.26 -0.28 -13.42
C PRO A 129 -24.50 -0.99 -12.29
N GLY A 130 -23.35 -0.46 -11.92
CA GLY A 130 -22.53 -1.04 -10.84
C GLY A 130 -23.07 -0.70 -9.47
N LYS A 131 -22.90 -1.61 -8.50
CA LYS A 131 -23.22 -1.39 -7.09
C LYS A 131 -22.10 -1.92 -6.23
N ILE A 132 -21.47 -1.03 -5.45
CA ILE A 132 -20.46 -1.43 -4.47
C ILE A 132 -20.73 -0.75 -3.13
N ASN A 133 -20.82 -1.56 -2.07
CA ASN A 133 -20.87 -1.04 -0.72
C ASN A 133 -19.46 -1.06 -0.13
N ILE A 134 -18.89 0.13 0.08
CA ILE A 134 -17.57 0.27 0.70
C ILE A 134 -17.78 0.60 2.17
N PRO A 135 -17.34 -0.27 3.11
CA PRO A 135 -17.50 -0.03 4.54
C PRO A 135 -16.92 1.32 4.94
N SER A 136 -17.65 2.09 5.75
CA SER A 136 -17.21 3.40 6.25
C SER A 136 -15.84 3.35 6.93
N LYS A 137 -15.57 2.27 7.68
CA LYS A 137 -14.29 2.01 8.35
C LYS A 137 -13.10 2.01 7.37
N SER A 138 -13.24 1.38 6.21
CA SER A 138 -12.16 1.34 5.20
C SER A 138 -11.83 2.72 4.62
N LYS A 139 -12.84 3.60 4.52
CA LYS A 139 -12.65 4.99 4.09
C LYS A 139 -11.91 5.81 5.16
N LEU A 140 -12.23 5.57 6.43
CA LEU A 140 -11.57 6.23 7.58
C LEU A 140 -10.10 5.79 7.71
N ASP A 141 -9.82 4.48 7.66
CA ASP A 141 -8.46 3.96 7.75
C ASP A 141 -7.58 4.53 6.62
N LEU A 142 -8.15 4.63 5.42
CA LEU A 142 -7.47 5.23 4.29
C LEU A 142 -7.28 6.75 4.48
N PHE A 143 -8.28 7.47 4.98
CA PHE A 143 -8.15 8.89 5.31
C PHE A 143 -7.00 9.12 6.30
N ILE A 144 -6.91 8.32 7.36
CA ILE A 144 -5.81 8.41 8.33
C ILE A 144 -4.45 8.15 7.65
N LYS A 145 -4.35 7.12 6.81
CA LYS A 145 -3.12 6.81 6.06
C LYS A 145 -2.70 7.95 5.12
N LEU A 146 -3.65 8.55 4.40
CA LEU A 146 -3.37 9.66 3.47
C LEU A 146 -3.10 10.98 4.21
N ALA A 147 -3.77 11.21 5.34
CA ALA A 147 -3.67 12.44 6.12
C ALA A 147 -2.40 12.51 6.98
N LYS A 148 -1.80 11.37 7.35
CA LYS A 148 -0.64 11.30 8.25
C LYS A 148 0.51 12.23 7.82
N TYR A 149 0.95 12.13 6.57
CA TYR A 149 2.06 12.94 6.05
C TYR A 149 1.73 14.43 5.86
N PRO A 150 0.62 14.83 5.21
CA PRO A 150 0.27 16.24 5.09
C PRO A 150 -0.04 16.89 6.44
N PHE A 151 -0.64 16.15 7.39
CA PHE A 151 -0.85 16.64 8.75
C PHE A 151 0.48 16.88 9.47
N LEU A 152 1.45 15.97 9.35
CA LEU A 152 2.79 16.16 9.90
C LEU A 152 3.47 17.41 9.30
N ILE A 153 3.38 17.59 7.97
CA ILE A 153 3.92 18.78 7.29
C ILE A 153 3.22 20.05 7.81
N LEU A 154 1.89 20.03 7.96
CA LEU A 154 1.13 21.15 8.50
C LEU A 154 1.56 21.49 9.93
N CYS A 155 1.75 20.49 10.80
CA CYS A 155 2.25 20.68 12.16
C CYS A 155 3.66 21.29 12.17
N LEU A 156 4.57 20.83 11.30
CA LEU A 156 5.91 21.40 11.18
C LEU A 156 5.87 22.84 10.70
N VAL A 157 5.03 23.16 9.71
CA VAL A 157 4.85 24.54 9.22
C VAL A 157 4.26 25.41 10.32
N ALA A 158 3.23 24.95 11.03
CA ALA A 158 2.62 25.66 12.14
C ALA A 158 3.63 25.94 13.26
N LEU A 159 4.43 24.94 13.63
CA LEU A 159 5.51 25.07 14.61
C LEU A 159 6.55 26.10 14.16
N CYS A 160 6.99 26.04 12.89
CA CYS A 160 7.91 27.03 12.33
C CYS A 160 7.31 28.44 12.37
N THR A 161 6.06 28.62 11.94
CA THR A 161 5.39 29.93 11.98
C THR A 161 5.22 30.45 13.40
N TYR A 162 4.93 29.58 14.36
CA TYR A 162 4.83 29.94 15.77
C TYR A 162 6.18 30.36 16.34
N SER A 163 7.26 29.62 16.05
CA SER A 163 8.62 30.01 16.42
C SER A 163 9.03 31.35 15.82
N LEU A 164 8.65 31.64 14.56
CA LEU A 164 8.90 32.93 13.92
C LEU A 164 8.16 34.08 14.62
N ILE A 165 6.89 33.88 15.00
CA ILE A 165 6.09 34.87 15.73
C ILE A 165 6.72 35.15 17.11
N LEU A 166 7.08 34.10 17.86
CA LEU A 166 7.71 34.26 19.18
C LEU A 166 9.04 35.01 19.11
N LYS A 167 9.80 34.81 18.03
CA LYS A 167 11.10 35.48 17.86
C LYS A 167 10.97 36.97 17.59
N GLY A 168 9.92 37.41 16.89
CA GLY A 168 9.66 38.83 16.65
C GLY A 168 10.82 39.60 16.00
N VAL A 169 11.70 38.92 15.27
CA VAL A 169 12.89 39.54 14.65
C VAL A 169 12.48 40.26 13.36
N GLY A 170 12.57 41.59 13.36
CA GLY A 170 12.30 42.43 12.18
C GLY A 170 13.51 42.66 11.27
N ASP A 171 14.66 42.03 11.54
CA ASP A 171 15.88 42.20 10.74
C ASP A 171 15.76 41.46 9.40
N ILE A 172 15.96 42.19 8.29
CA ILE A 172 15.94 41.62 6.94
C ILE A 172 16.98 40.52 6.77
N LEU A 173 18.14 40.63 7.44
CA LEU A 173 19.20 39.63 7.37
C LEU A 173 18.73 38.26 7.89
N PHE A 174 17.93 38.24 8.96
CA PHE A 174 17.36 36.99 9.48
C PHE A 174 16.56 36.24 8.41
N TYR A 175 15.72 36.95 7.65
CA TYR A 175 14.92 36.34 6.58
C TYR A 175 15.78 35.87 5.40
N VAL A 176 16.89 36.56 5.10
CA VAL A 176 17.85 36.11 4.09
C VAL A 176 18.49 34.78 4.50
N TYR A 177 19.01 34.67 5.74
CA TYR A 177 19.54 33.40 6.25
C TYR A 177 18.49 32.29 6.25
N LEU A 178 17.26 32.60 6.66
CA LEU A 178 16.16 31.63 6.69
C LEU A 178 15.88 31.06 5.29
N LEU A 179 15.74 31.91 4.28
CA LEU A 179 15.46 31.48 2.91
C LEU A 179 16.58 30.60 2.34
N VAL A 180 17.83 30.97 2.59
CA VAL A 180 19.00 30.21 2.11
C VAL A 180 19.07 28.83 2.78
N LEU A 181 18.87 28.76 4.10
CA LEU A 181 18.85 27.49 4.82
C LEU A 181 17.67 26.60 4.41
N LEU A 182 16.49 27.17 4.15
CA LEU A 182 15.35 26.44 3.59
C LEU A 182 15.64 25.92 2.19
N GLY A 183 16.31 26.71 1.34
CA GLY A 183 16.80 26.26 0.04
C GLY A 183 17.76 25.09 0.19
N GLY A 184 18.73 25.19 1.11
CA GLY A 184 19.70 24.14 1.43
C GLY A 184 19.01 22.85 1.85
N LEU A 185 18.10 22.94 2.84
CA LEU A 185 17.30 21.82 3.30
C LEU A 185 16.47 21.19 2.17
N GLY A 186 15.82 22.01 1.34
CA GLY A 186 15.04 21.55 0.19
C GLY A 186 15.89 20.75 -0.81
N THR A 187 17.08 21.25 -1.15
CA THR A 187 18.01 20.54 -2.04
C THR A 187 18.55 19.25 -1.43
N SER A 188 18.86 19.23 -0.12
CA SER A 188 19.28 18.03 0.60
C SER A 188 18.18 16.97 0.70
N ILE A 189 16.91 17.38 0.87
CA ILE A 189 15.76 16.47 0.83
C ILE A 189 15.66 15.82 -0.55
N LEU A 190 15.83 16.58 -1.64
CA LEU A 190 15.79 16.04 -2.99
C LEU A 190 16.92 15.02 -3.23
N LEU A 191 18.14 15.31 -2.78
CA LEU A 191 19.26 14.36 -2.84
C LEU A 191 18.98 13.08 -2.02
N PHE A 192 18.40 13.23 -0.83
CA PHE A 192 18.01 12.09 0.00
C PHE A 192 16.94 11.22 -0.67
N ILE A 193 15.93 11.83 -1.31
CA ILE A 193 14.89 11.07 -2.02
C ILE A 193 15.51 10.31 -3.20
N GLU A 194 16.44 10.91 -3.96
CA GLU A 194 17.14 10.25 -5.06
C GLU A 194 17.96 9.05 -4.57
N GLN A 195 18.63 9.18 -3.42
CA GLN A 195 19.42 8.11 -2.82
C GLN A 195 18.54 6.88 -2.46
N ILE A 196 17.32 7.11 -1.96
CA ILE A 196 16.41 6.02 -1.56
C ILE A 196 15.55 5.54 -2.74
N ASP A 197 15.23 6.37 -3.73
CA ASP A 197 14.42 6.03 -4.90
C ASP A 197 15.05 6.55 -6.19
N LYS A 198 16.00 5.78 -6.70
CA LYS A 198 16.76 6.05 -7.93
C LYS A 198 15.91 6.11 -9.20
N TYR A 199 14.66 5.66 -9.12
CA TYR A 199 13.73 5.64 -10.25
C TYR A 199 12.65 6.72 -10.14
N ASN A 200 12.79 7.65 -9.21
CA ASN A 200 11.81 8.70 -9.02
C ASN A 200 11.71 9.64 -10.23
N VAL A 201 10.58 9.58 -10.93
CA VAL A 201 10.34 10.34 -12.16
C VAL A 201 10.44 11.86 -11.95
N HIS A 202 10.07 12.38 -10.78
CA HIS A 202 10.14 13.82 -10.51
C HIS A 202 11.57 14.31 -10.40
N ILE A 203 12.43 13.53 -9.76
CA ILE A 203 13.84 13.88 -9.63
C ILE A 203 14.55 13.70 -10.95
N LYS A 204 14.27 12.61 -11.68
CA LYS A 204 14.78 12.44 -13.04
C LYS A 204 14.40 13.61 -13.94
N ARG A 205 13.18 14.16 -13.85
CA ARG A 205 12.78 15.36 -14.61
C ARG A 205 13.61 16.58 -14.23
N LEU A 206 13.91 16.79 -12.94
CA LEU A 206 14.76 17.89 -12.47
C LEU A 206 16.23 17.71 -12.88
N CYS A 207 16.75 16.48 -12.85
CA CYS A 207 18.11 16.16 -13.30
C CYS A 207 18.27 16.19 -14.83
N SER A 208 17.22 15.86 -15.61
CA SER A 208 17.26 15.76 -17.08
C SER A 208 16.69 16.99 -17.84
N SER A 209 16.34 18.06 -17.14
CA SER A 209 15.68 19.24 -17.72
C SER A 209 16.50 20.00 -18.77
N ASN A 210 17.80 19.72 -18.90
CA ASN A 210 18.62 20.18 -20.02
C ASN A 210 18.85 19.01 -20.97
N GLY A 211 18.32 19.10 -22.19
CA GLY A 211 18.23 18.03 -23.20
C GLY A 211 19.53 17.44 -23.77
N SER A 212 20.57 17.26 -22.95
CA SER A 212 21.80 16.55 -23.31
C SER A 212 21.74 15.11 -22.78
N LYS A 213 21.45 14.17 -23.67
CA LYS A 213 21.56 12.73 -23.44
C LYS A 213 23.04 12.36 -23.28
N SER A 214 23.51 12.17 -22.03
CA SER A 214 24.50 11.14 -21.60
C SER A 214 25.34 11.52 -20.38
N ASN A 215 25.46 12.82 -20.04
CA ASN A 215 26.50 13.29 -19.09
C ASN A 215 25.98 13.92 -17.77
N ILE A 216 24.66 13.89 -17.53
CA ILE A 216 24.02 14.49 -16.35
C ILE A 216 23.21 13.38 -15.61
N ASP A 217 23.92 12.48 -14.93
CA ASP A 217 23.30 11.40 -14.14
C ASP A 217 23.60 11.57 -12.65
N CYS A 218 22.60 12.03 -11.91
CA CYS A 218 22.62 12.19 -10.46
C CYS A 218 22.92 10.87 -9.72
N SER A 219 22.41 9.74 -10.22
CA SER A 219 22.55 8.40 -9.62
C SER A 219 24.00 7.90 -9.60
N SER A 220 24.77 8.18 -10.66
CA SER A 220 26.15 7.68 -10.75
C SER A 220 27.09 8.32 -9.74
N ILE A 221 26.83 9.55 -9.28
CA ILE A 221 27.70 10.27 -8.33
C ILE A 221 27.40 9.87 -6.87
N LEU A 222 26.15 9.53 -6.56
CA LEU A 222 25.72 9.17 -5.20
C LEU A 222 26.03 7.71 -4.81
N ASP A 223 26.33 6.86 -5.78
CA ASP A 223 26.57 5.42 -5.58
C ASP A 223 28.05 5.03 -5.45
N PHE A 224 28.99 5.94 -5.73
CA PHE A 224 30.41 5.62 -5.60
C PHE A 224 30.82 5.44 -4.14
N LYS A 225 31.80 4.56 -3.90
CA LYS A 225 32.39 4.31 -2.57
C LYS A 225 32.89 5.60 -1.89
N ASP A 226 33.28 6.59 -2.69
CA ASP A 226 33.76 7.91 -2.24
C ASP A 226 32.63 8.92 -1.94
N ALA A 227 31.37 8.55 -2.23
CA ALA A 227 30.20 9.31 -1.82
C ALA A 227 29.86 9.14 -0.33
N TYR A 228 30.59 8.27 0.37
CA TYR A 228 30.44 7.98 1.79
C TYR A 228 31.64 8.51 2.60
N PHE A 229 31.36 9.36 3.58
CA PHE A 229 32.31 9.71 4.62
C PHE A 229 32.57 8.50 5.51
N MET A 230 33.84 8.03 5.52
CA MET A 230 34.29 6.84 6.26
C MET A 230 33.50 5.55 5.96
N GLY A 231 32.79 5.46 4.83
CA GLY A 231 31.95 4.31 4.48
C GLY A 231 30.66 4.15 5.32
N LEU A 232 30.34 5.10 6.21
CA LEU A 232 29.21 5.02 7.15
C LEU A 232 28.07 6.00 6.84
N ALA A 233 28.39 7.23 6.41
CA ALA A 233 27.40 8.27 6.13
C ALA A 233 27.62 8.87 4.73
N SER A 234 26.59 9.00 3.92
CA SER A 234 26.72 9.65 2.61
C SER A 234 26.90 11.16 2.76
N TRP A 235 27.52 11.82 1.77
CA TRP A 235 27.57 13.29 1.76
C TRP A 235 26.17 13.93 1.73
N SER A 236 25.17 13.24 1.17
CA SER A 236 23.77 13.67 1.24
C SER A 236 23.20 13.59 2.66
N ASP A 237 23.58 12.56 3.43
CA ASP A 237 23.18 12.40 4.83
C ASP A 237 23.75 13.55 5.67
N ILE A 238 25.04 13.85 5.49
CA ILE A 238 25.74 14.94 6.17
C ILE A 238 25.09 16.28 5.81
N GLY A 239 24.80 16.50 4.52
CA GLY A 239 24.12 17.71 4.06
C GLY A 239 22.73 17.88 4.69
N PHE A 240 21.94 16.80 4.79
CA PHE A 240 20.62 16.85 5.42
C PHE A 240 20.71 17.21 6.92
N VAL A 241 21.60 16.54 7.67
CA VAL A 241 21.81 16.85 9.09
C VAL A 241 22.29 18.28 9.24
N TYR A 242 23.29 18.71 8.45
CA TYR A 242 23.85 20.06 8.48
C TYR A 242 22.78 21.15 8.32
N PHE A 243 22.00 21.13 7.23
CA PHE A 243 21.00 22.18 6.98
C PHE A 243 19.85 22.12 7.99
N THR A 244 19.47 20.93 8.48
CA THR A 244 18.43 20.78 9.51
C THR A 244 18.91 21.34 10.86
N SER A 245 20.14 21.04 11.27
CA SER A 245 20.73 21.56 12.50
C SER A 245 20.87 23.08 12.43
N LEU A 246 21.36 23.63 11.31
CA LEU A 246 21.49 25.08 11.13
C LEU A 246 20.13 25.80 11.13
N LEU A 247 19.12 25.23 10.47
CA LEU A 247 17.77 25.78 10.49
C LEU A 247 17.20 25.76 11.92
N THR A 248 17.40 24.68 12.66
CA THR A 248 16.96 24.57 14.05
C THR A 248 17.68 25.59 14.94
N ILE A 249 19.00 25.75 14.78
CA ILE A 249 19.78 26.78 15.48
C ILE A 249 19.20 28.17 15.18
N LEU A 250 18.99 28.49 13.90
CA LEU A 250 18.41 29.77 13.47
C LEU A 250 16.99 29.98 14.03
N LEU A 251 16.21 28.94 14.31
CA LEU A 251 14.85 29.05 14.84
C LEU A 251 14.78 29.04 16.37
N VAL A 252 15.76 28.49 17.08
CA VAL A 252 15.72 28.31 18.54
C VAL A 252 16.61 29.32 19.27
N LEU A 253 17.83 29.59 18.79
CA LEU A 253 18.81 30.44 19.48
C LEU A 253 18.66 31.92 19.11
N PRO A 254 19.18 32.86 19.92
CA PRO A 254 19.20 34.28 19.56
C PRO A 254 19.86 34.52 18.18
N PHE A 255 19.39 35.53 17.44
CA PHE A 255 19.85 35.74 16.07
C PHE A 255 21.37 36.00 15.98
N GLY A 256 21.93 36.84 16.86
CA GLY A 256 23.37 37.11 16.90
C GLY A 256 24.22 35.85 17.07
N THR A 257 23.86 35.00 18.05
CA THR A 257 24.52 33.71 18.29
C THR A 257 24.38 32.75 17.10
N SER A 258 23.17 32.65 16.54
CA SER A 258 22.88 31.77 15.40
C SER A 258 23.66 32.20 14.16
N GLN A 259 23.66 33.49 13.86
CA GLN A 259 24.35 34.10 12.74
C GLN A 259 25.86 33.88 12.87
N ALA A 260 26.45 34.14 14.04
CA ALA A 260 27.88 33.91 14.27
C ALA A 260 28.26 32.44 14.02
N PHE A 261 27.46 31.51 14.52
CA PHE A 261 27.72 30.07 14.33
C PHE A 261 27.59 29.64 12.86
N ILE A 262 26.52 30.06 12.17
CA ILE A 262 26.33 29.80 10.74
C ILE A 262 27.49 30.38 9.93
N ASN A 263 27.95 31.59 10.27
CA ASN A 263 29.05 32.24 9.57
C ASN A 263 30.36 31.47 9.70
N ILE A 264 30.71 31.04 10.91
CA ILE A 264 31.92 30.24 11.15
C ILE A 264 31.86 28.92 10.37
N LEU A 265 30.74 28.18 10.44
CA LEU A 265 30.61 26.93 9.70
C LEU A 265 30.63 27.11 8.18
N SER A 266 30.03 28.20 7.69
CA SER A 266 30.01 28.52 6.26
C SER A 266 31.41 28.84 5.73
N LEU A 267 32.26 29.51 6.53
CA LEU A 267 33.66 29.74 6.20
C LEU A 267 34.44 28.44 6.02
N PHE A 268 34.19 27.43 6.86
CA PHE A 268 34.81 26.10 6.71
C PHE A 268 34.22 25.29 5.54
N SER A 269 32.95 25.52 5.18
CA SER A 269 32.27 24.77 4.13
C SER A 269 32.87 24.97 2.73
N ILE A 270 33.63 26.05 2.49
CA ILE A 270 34.27 26.32 1.20
C ILE A 270 35.26 25.21 0.79
N GLY A 271 35.91 24.56 1.76
CA GLY A 271 36.79 23.42 1.50
C GLY A 271 36.02 22.24 0.87
N TYR A 272 34.81 21.98 1.34
CA TYR A 272 33.92 20.98 0.76
C TYR A 272 33.43 21.37 -0.63
N VAL A 273 33.15 22.66 -0.88
CA VAL A 273 32.78 23.15 -2.22
C VAL A 273 33.87 22.85 -3.23
N CYS A 274 35.11 23.21 -2.91
CA CYS A 274 36.28 22.93 -3.75
C CYS A 274 36.45 21.43 -4.01
N TYR A 275 36.34 20.60 -2.96
CA TYR A 275 36.41 19.15 -3.08
C TYR A 275 35.32 18.58 -3.99
N SER A 276 34.06 18.98 -3.79
CA SER A 276 32.92 18.45 -4.55
C SER A 276 32.97 18.83 -6.03
N LEU A 277 33.38 20.06 -6.35
CA LEU A 277 33.57 20.51 -7.74
C LEU A 277 34.75 19.79 -8.40
N PHE A 278 35.86 19.60 -7.67
CA PHE A 278 37.00 18.82 -8.15
C PHE A 278 36.60 17.38 -8.46
N TYR A 279 35.89 16.73 -7.54
CA TYR A 279 35.41 15.37 -7.70
C TYR A 279 34.50 15.22 -8.93
N GLN A 280 33.48 16.08 -9.08
CA GLN A 280 32.56 16.02 -10.22
C GLN A 280 33.28 16.24 -11.57
N LYS A 281 34.21 17.20 -11.62
CA LYS A 281 34.92 17.55 -12.86
C LYS A 281 35.97 16.52 -13.27
N PHE A 282 36.79 16.05 -12.33
CA PHE A 282 37.99 15.26 -12.64
C PHE A 282 37.84 13.77 -12.36
N VAL A 283 37.10 13.39 -11.32
CA VAL A 283 36.94 11.99 -10.90
C VAL A 283 35.71 11.36 -11.53
N ALA A 284 34.53 11.93 -11.27
CA ALA A 284 33.26 11.42 -11.79
C ALA A 284 33.03 11.77 -13.27
N GLN A 285 33.72 12.81 -13.78
CA GLN A 285 33.58 13.34 -15.15
C GLN A 285 32.13 13.62 -15.56
N LYS A 286 31.27 13.89 -14.57
CA LYS A 286 29.83 14.11 -14.73
C LYS A 286 29.42 15.27 -13.82
N TRP A 287 28.44 16.04 -14.28
CA TRP A 287 27.87 17.15 -13.51
C TRP A 287 26.53 16.73 -12.93
N CYS A 288 26.35 16.89 -11.62
CA CYS A 288 25.07 16.65 -10.97
C CYS A 288 24.38 17.98 -10.66
N THR A 289 23.23 18.23 -11.30
CA THR A 289 22.44 19.46 -11.10
C THR A 289 22.09 19.68 -9.63
N LEU A 290 21.69 18.64 -8.90
CA LEU A 290 21.34 18.76 -7.49
C LEU A 290 22.56 19.06 -6.60
N CYS A 291 23.69 18.40 -6.85
CA CYS A 291 24.92 18.69 -6.12
C CYS A 291 25.41 20.11 -6.39
N LEU A 292 25.35 20.57 -7.64
CA LEU A 292 25.68 21.95 -8.02
C LEU A 292 24.78 22.97 -7.34
N SER A 293 23.48 22.69 -7.23
CA SER A 293 22.55 23.54 -6.47
C SER A 293 22.96 23.68 -5.01
N VAL A 294 23.37 22.58 -4.35
CA VAL A 294 23.89 22.63 -2.98
C VAL A 294 25.19 23.43 -2.90
N GLN A 295 26.10 23.29 -3.89
CA GLN A 295 27.32 24.09 -3.94
C GLN A 295 27.04 25.60 -4.09
N ALA A 296 26.07 25.97 -4.92
CA ALA A 296 25.66 27.37 -5.06
C ALA A 296 25.15 27.95 -3.72
N ILE A 297 24.43 27.15 -2.93
CA ILE A 297 23.94 27.53 -1.61
C ILE A 297 25.10 27.73 -0.62
N PHE A 298 26.08 26.83 -0.60
CA PHE A 298 27.28 26.99 0.22
C PHE A 298 28.10 28.23 -0.16
N ILE A 299 28.27 28.50 -1.46
CA ILE A 299 28.94 29.72 -1.94
C ILE A 299 28.19 30.97 -1.50
N PHE A 300 26.85 30.98 -1.62
CA PHE A 300 26.04 32.11 -1.17
C PHE A 300 26.17 32.34 0.34
N LEU A 301 26.09 31.27 1.15
CA LEU A 301 26.30 31.36 2.59
C LEU A 301 27.70 31.88 2.93
N PHE A 302 28.72 31.44 2.21
CA PHE A 302 30.10 31.91 2.39
C PHE A 302 30.22 33.42 2.15
N ILE A 303 29.68 33.92 1.03
CA ILE A 303 29.68 35.36 0.71
C ILE A 303 28.92 36.15 1.78
N LEU A 304 27.72 35.69 2.15
CA LEU A 304 26.91 36.32 3.20
C LEU A 304 27.65 36.36 4.54
N SER A 305 28.42 35.30 4.84
CA SER A 305 29.19 35.20 6.09
C SER A 305 30.32 36.21 6.15
N ILE A 306 31.04 36.44 5.05
CA ILE A 306 32.09 37.46 4.97
C ILE A 306 31.50 38.85 5.16
N CYS A 307 30.36 39.15 4.53
CA CYS A 307 29.73 40.47 4.59
C CYS A 307 29.15 40.82 5.98
N THR A 308 28.86 39.83 6.82
CA THR A 308 28.07 40.05 8.04
C THR A 308 28.75 39.57 9.33
N ILE A 309 30.01 39.11 9.25
CA ILE A 309 30.75 38.68 10.44
C ILE A 309 30.98 39.85 11.40
N THR A 310 30.61 39.66 12.67
CA THR A 310 30.79 40.68 13.72
C THR A 310 31.46 40.06 14.94
N ILE A 311 32.35 40.83 15.58
CA ILE A 311 33.10 40.39 16.76
C ILE A 311 32.17 40.12 17.95
N ASN A 312 31.12 40.93 18.13
CA ASN A 312 30.17 40.79 19.24
C ASN A 312 29.42 39.44 19.20
N GLY A 313 29.05 38.95 18.01
CA GLY A 313 28.40 37.64 17.87
C GLY A 313 29.30 36.46 18.26
N ILE A 314 30.63 36.59 18.11
CA ILE A 314 31.59 35.56 18.51
C ILE A 314 31.65 35.43 20.04
N TYR A 315 31.59 36.55 20.78
CA TYR A 315 31.54 36.51 22.24
C TYR A 315 30.27 35.85 22.78
N GLU A 316 29.11 36.10 22.17
CA GLU A 316 27.84 35.44 22.53
C GLU A 316 27.86 33.93 22.25
N LEU A 317 28.58 33.51 21.19
CA LEU A 317 28.75 32.11 20.84
C LEU A 317 29.60 31.34 21.84
N LEU A 318 30.63 31.99 22.41
CA LEU A 318 31.53 31.38 23.40
C LEU A 318 30.91 31.24 24.80
N ASN A 319 29.66 31.68 24.98
CA ASN A 319 28.91 31.42 26.20
C ASN A 319 28.66 29.91 26.37
N THR A 320 28.91 29.38 27.57
CA THR A 320 28.79 27.94 27.88
C THR A 320 27.39 27.40 27.58
N LYS A 321 26.35 28.21 27.85
CA LYS A 321 24.97 27.85 27.51
C LYS A 321 24.77 27.66 26.00
N SER A 322 25.21 28.63 25.18
CA SER A 322 25.09 28.56 23.72
C SER A 322 25.80 27.33 23.14
N VAL A 323 26.99 27.00 23.64
CA VAL A 323 27.76 25.83 23.20
C VAL A 323 27.02 24.53 23.53
N ILE A 324 26.49 24.39 24.74
CA ILE A 324 25.70 23.21 25.14
C ILE A 324 24.46 23.07 24.27
N ASP A 325 23.71 24.16 24.06
CA ASP A 325 22.50 24.15 23.24
C ASP A 325 22.81 23.72 21.79
N ILE A 326 23.90 24.22 21.20
CA ILE A 326 24.33 23.83 19.84
C ILE A 326 24.67 22.33 19.78
N ILE A 327 25.48 21.83 20.73
CA ILE A 327 25.84 20.41 20.79
C ILE A 327 24.59 19.54 20.91
N MET A 328 23.64 19.93 21.77
CA MET A 328 22.38 19.22 21.94
C MET A 328 21.55 19.22 20.67
N ILE A 329 21.45 20.35 19.95
CA ILE A 329 20.73 20.42 18.67
C ILE A 329 21.37 19.47 17.63
N PHE A 330 22.70 19.46 17.51
CA PHE A 330 23.38 18.51 16.60
C PHE A 330 23.15 17.06 17.00
N LEU A 331 23.26 16.72 18.28
CA LEU A 331 23.03 15.35 18.75
C LEU A 331 21.59 14.89 18.49
N VAL A 332 20.60 15.73 18.77
CA VAL A 332 19.17 15.40 18.54
C VAL A 332 18.89 15.26 17.05
N THR A 333 19.38 16.17 16.21
CA THR A 333 19.16 16.12 14.77
C THR A 333 19.85 14.91 14.12
N ALA A 334 21.09 14.63 14.49
CA ALA A 334 21.83 13.45 14.01
C ALA A 334 21.17 12.14 14.47
N SER A 335 20.77 12.04 15.75
CA SER A 335 20.12 10.84 16.29
C SER A 335 18.76 10.59 15.63
N THR A 336 17.96 11.65 15.45
CA THR A 336 16.68 11.58 14.75
C THR A 336 16.87 11.11 13.31
N TYR A 337 17.88 11.63 12.62
CA TYR A 337 18.21 11.22 11.27
C TYR A 337 18.64 9.74 11.19
N ALA A 338 19.50 9.29 12.10
CA ALA A 338 19.99 7.92 12.18
C ALA A 338 18.87 6.90 12.37
N VAL A 339 17.78 7.26 13.05
CA VAL A 339 16.59 6.39 13.22
C VAL A 339 15.63 6.50 12.03
N THR A 340 15.41 7.70 11.49
CA THR A 340 14.42 7.90 10.43
C THR A 340 14.86 7.32 9.08
N LYS A 341 16.14 7.41 8.73
CA LYS A 341 16.69 6.85 7.48
C LYS A 341 16.41 5.34 7.31
N PRO A 342 16.79 4.44 8.24
CA PRO A 342 16.55 3.01 8.08
C PRO A 342 15.06 2.67 8.08
N LEU A 343 14.21 3.39 8.82
CA LEU A 343 12.76 3.19 8.79
C LEU A 343 12.16 3.49 7.40
N ILE A 344 12.62 4.55 6.73
CA ILE A 344 12.16 4.88 5.37
C ILE A 344 12.70 3.86 4.35
N ALA A 345 13.97 3.46 4.47
CA ALA A 345 14.59 2.49 3.56
C ALA A 345 13.92 1.10 3.66
N SER A 346 13.80 0.57 4.87
CA SER A 346 13.16 -0.74 5.15
C SER A 346 11.71 -0.80 4.67
N GLN A 347 10.95 0.29 4.75
CA GLN A 347 9.57 0.32 4.25
C GLN A 347 9.50 0.10 2.73
N LYS A 348 10.45 0.66 1.96
CA LYS A 348 10.51 0.47 0.51
C LYS A 348 10.95 -0.94 0.15
N GLU A 349 12.00 -1.43 0.80
CA GLU A 349 12.47 -2.81 0.63
C GLU A 349 11.38 -3.83 0.96
N TYR A 350 10.68 -3.64 2.08
CA TYR A 350 9.53 -4.46 2.46
C TYR A 350 8.44 -4.46 1.39
N THR A 351 8.13 -3.30 0.82
CA THR A 351 7.11 -3.20 -0.24
C THR A 351 7.53 -3.96 -1.50
N ALA A 352 8.79 -3.84 -1.90
CA ALA A 352 9.33 -4.56 -3.05
C ALA A 352 9.41 -6.08 -2.81
N LEU A 353 9.85 -6.50 -1.62
CA LEU A 353 9.92 -7.90 -1.22
C LEU A 353 8.52 -8.52 -1.14
N LYS A 354 7.55 -7.81 -0.55
CA LYS A 354 6.16 -8.27 -0.46
C LYS A 354 5.57 -8.51 -1.85
N LYS A 355 5.88 -7.65 -2.83
CA LYS A 355 5.42 -7.84 -4.21
C LYS A 355 5.96 -9.16 -4.79
N LYS A 356 7.28 -9.35 -4.73
CA LYS A 356 7.93 -10.58 -5.24
C LYS A 356 7.46 -11.84 -4.50
N PHE A 357 7.21 -11.72 -3.19
CA PHE A 357 6.68 -12.82 -2.40
C PHE A 357 5.26 -13.19 -2.83
N ASN A 358 4.39 -12.20 -3.07
CA ASN A 358 3.06 -12.43 -3.61
C ASN A 358 3.12 -13.08 -4.99
N GLU A 359 3.95 -12.56 -5.90
CA GLU A 359 4.15 -13.14 -7.24
C GLU A 359 4.58 -14.63 -7.14
N LEU A 360 5.38 -15.00 -6.14
CA LEU A 360 5.82 -16.39 -5.94
C LEU A 360 4.73 -17.29 -5.33
N ILE A 361 4.06 -16.86 -4.24
CA ILE A 361 3.11 -17.73 -3.53
C ILE A 361 1.83 -17.93 -4.33
N TYR A 362 1.45 -17.01 -5.23
CA TYR A 362 0.26 -17.16 -6.07
C TYR A 362 0.54 -17.81 -7.43
N ASP A 363 1.78 -18.26 -7.68
CA ASP A 363 2.08 -19.11 -8.85
C ASP A 363 1.37 -20.47 -8.72
N GLU A 364 0.69 -20.90 -9.78
CA GLU A 364 -0.13 -22.13 -9.77
C GLU A 364 0.67 -23.37 -9.36
N ASN A 365 1.93 -23.50 -9.81
CA ASN A 365 2.77 -24.65 -9.48
C ASN A 365 3.15 -24.64 -8.00
N ILE A 366 3.42 -23.45 -7.45
CA ILE A 366 3.74 -23.26 -6.04
C ILE A 366 2.52 -23.52 -5.18
N ILE A 367 1.34 -23.02 -5.56
CA ILE A 367 0.07 -23.32 -4.88
C ILE A 367 -0.11 -24.84 -4.78
N GLN A 368 -0.06 -25.56 -5.91
CA GLN A 368 -0.23 -27.00 -5.94
C GLN A 368 0.78 -27.72 -5.03
N TYR A 369 2.06 -27.33 -5.11
CA TYR A 369 3.11 -27.90 -4.26
C TYR A 369 2.88 -27.64 -2.77
N LEU A 370 2.45 -26.44 -2.38
CA LEU A 370 2.18 -26.09 -0.98
C LEU A 370 1.00 -26.88 -0.42
N PHE A 371 -0.08 -27.03 -1.19
CA PHE A 371 -1.24 -27.84 -0.76
C PHE A 371 -0.90 -29.34 -0.66
N GLN A 372 -0.02 -29.86 -1.52
CA GLN A 372 0.44 -31.25 -1.46
C GLN A 372 1.23 -31.60 -0.19
N GLN A 373 1.87 -30.61 0.45
CA GLN A 373 2.60 -30.83 1.69
C GLN A 373 1.72 -30.82 2.94
N GLU A 374 0.51 -30.28 2.83
CA GLU A 374 -0.39 -30.15 3.96
C GLU A 374 -1.17 -31.44 4.22
N LEU A 375 -1.82 -31.49 5.39
CA LEU A 375 -2.68 -32.61 5.75
C LEU A 375 -3.85 -32.74 4.77
N HIS A 376 -3.89 -33.84 4.02
CA HIS A 376 -5.02 -34.23 3.18
C HIS A 376 -5.91 -35.25 3.90
N LEU A 377 -7.21 -34.96 3.96
CA LEU A 377 -8.22 -35.81 4.60
C LEU A 377 -9.23 -36.29 3.54
N THR A 378 -9.23 -37.61 3.29
CA THR A 378 -10.12 -38.24 2.30
C THR A 378 -11.49 -38.61 2.87
N ASP A 379 -11.62 -38.74 4.18
CA ASP A 379 -12.86 -39.16 4.87
C ASP A 379 -13.69 -37.97 5.41
N ILE A 380 -13.37 -36.74 4.99
CA ILE A 380 -14.13 -35.51 5.33
C ILE A 380 -15.60 -35.59 4.91
N ASP A 381 -15.92 -36.42 3.91
CA ASP A 381 -17.29 -36.62 3.46
C ASP A 381 -18.07 -37.64 4.31
N GLU A 382 -17.37 -38.48 5.08
CA GLU A 382 -17.98 -39.50 5.94
C GLU A 382 -18.47 -38.94 7.28
N VAL A 383 -17.91 -37.80 7.72
CA VAL A 383 -18.33 -37.15 8.97
C VAL A 383 -19.58 -36.31 8.76
N SER A 384 -20.53 -36.41 9.70
CA SER A 384 -21.72 -35.56 9.71
C SER A 384 -21.33 -34.08 9.85
N LYS A 385 -21.78 -33.25 8.91
CA LYS A 385 -21.38 -31.83 8.76
C LYS A 385 -22.55 -30.94 8.37
N LEU A 386 -22.49 -29.67 8.73
CA LEU A 386 -23.50 -28.70 8.30
C LEU A 386 -23.02 -28.11 6.98
N SER A 387 -23.74 -28.37 5.90
CA SER A 387 -23.38 -27.95 4.55
C SER A 387 -24.20 -26.73 4.14
N ILE A 388 -23.53 -25.72 3.59
CA ILE A 388 -24.10 -24.44 3.20
C ILE A 388 -23.65 -24.11 1.78
N GLY A 389 -24.54 -23.54 0.98
CA GLY A 389 -24.27 -23.13 -0.39
C GLY A 389 -24.64 -24.21 -1.40
N ASN A 390 -24.03 -24.12 -2.59
CA ASN A 390 -24.34 -25.00 -3.70
C ASN A 390 -23.77 -26.40 -3.45
N THR A 391 -24.63 -27.42 -3.37
CA THR A 391 -24.19 -28.81 -3.17
C THR A 391 -23.42 -29.38 -4.36
N ASN A 392 -23.56 -28.77 -5.54
CA ASN A 392 -22.87 -29.15 -6.78
C ASN A 392 -21.65 -28.27 -7.06
N ALA A 393 -21.16 -27.52 -6.06
CA ALA A 393 -19.97 -26.68 -6.19
C ALA A 393 -18.71 -27.52 -6.45
N GLU A 394 -17.83 -27.02 -7.31
CA GLU A 394 -16.53 -27.63 -7.60
C GLU A 394 -15.57 -27.52 -6.41
N THR A 395 -15.65 -26.41 -5.66
CA THR A 395 -14.78 -26.17 -4.51
C THR A 395 -15.56 -26.33 -3.20
N CYS A 396 -15.09 -27.23 -2.34
CA CYS A 396 -15.61 -27.44 -0.99
C CYS A 396 -14.65 -26.90 0.06
N LEU A 397 -15.09 -25.88 0.79
CA LEU A 397 -14.42 -25.36 1.97
C LEU A 397 -14.95 -26.07 3.21
N THR A 398 -14.09 -26.66 4.02
CA THR A 398 -14.49 -27.29 5.30
C THR A 398 -13.83 -26.54 6.45
N VAL A 399 -14.64 -25.94 7.32
CA VAL A 399 -14.17 -25.22 8.50
C VAL A 399 -14.43 -26.04 9.75
N VAL A 400 -13.35 -26.41 10.44
CA VAL A 400 -13.40 -26.96 11.79
C VAL A 400 -13.29 -25.79 12.78
N PHE A 401 -14.37 -25.54 13.52
CA PHE A 401 -14.43 -24.38 14.41
C PHE A 401 -15.19 -24.63 15.72
N SER A 402 -14.97 -23.72 16.66
CA SER A 402 -15.79 -23.61 17.86
C SER A 402 -16.71 -22.38 17.73
N PRO A 403 -18.02 -22.51 18.01
CA PRO A 403 -18.96 -21.40 17.85
C PRO A 403 -18.71 -20.26 18.84
N ILE A 404 -17.90 -20.46 19.87
CA ILE A 404 -17.54 -19.41 20.83
C ILE A 404 -16.15 -18.81 20.59
N CYS A 405 -15.39 -19.33 19.63
CA CYS A 405 -14.03 -18.87 19.35
C CYS A 405 -14.06 -17.58 18.52
N VAL A 406 -13.61 -16.47 19.11
CA VAL A 406 -13.61 -15.15 18.46
C VAL A 406 -12.86 -15.15 17.13
N SER A 407 -11.74 -15.85 17.02
CA SER A 407 -10.99 -15.96 15.77
C SER A 407 -11.78 -16.71 14.69
N CYS A 408 -12.44 -17.81 15.05
CA CYS A 408 -13.32 -18.55 14.14
C CYS A 408 -14.48 -17.70 13.62
N ILE A 409 -15.10 -16.89 14.49
CA ILE A 409 -16.21 -16.03 14.08
C ILE A 409 -15.75 -14.96 13.10
N LYS A 410 -14.59 -14.33 13.32
CA LYS A 410 -14.01 -13.36 12.38
C LYS A 410 -13.72 -13.99 11.01
N GLU A 411 -13.24 -15.22 11.01
CA GLU A 411 -12.95 -15.98 9.81
C GLU A 411 -14.22 -16.36 9.04
N LEU A 412 -15.25 -16.82 9.74
CA LEU A 412 -16.57 -17.08 9.16
C LEU A 412 -17.22 -15.81 8.61
N GLN A 413 -17.08 -14.65 9.28
CA GLN A 413 -17.57 -13.37 8.72
C GLN A 413 -16.93 -13.02 7.37
N ILE A 414 -15.66 -13.40 7.16
CA ILE A 414 -14.97 -13.20 5.88
C ILE A 414 -15.50 -14.21 4.86
N LEU A 415 -15.58 -15.49 5.23
CA LEU A 415 -16.09 -16.56 4.36
C LEU A 415 -17.53 -16.32 3.91
N MET A 416 -18.42 -15.89 4.80
CA MET A 416 -19.81 -15.57 4.46
C MET A 416 -19.90 -14.54 3.32
N ARG A 417 -19.01 -13.52 3.32
CA ARG A 417 -18.96 -12.53 2.24
C ARG A 417 -18.34 -13.07 0.95
N ILE A 418 -17.49 -14.10 1.02
CA ILE A 418 -16.94 -14.78 -0.16
C ILE A 418 -18.04 -15.65 -0.78
N LEU A 419 -18.76 -16.44 0.03
CA LEU A 419 -19.85 -17.30 -0.44
C LEU A 419 -20.99 -16.52 -1.10
N GLN A 420 -21.35 -15.33 -0.57
CA GLN A 420 -22.33 -14.45 -1.21
C GLN A 420 -21.92 -13.96 -2.62
N ARG A 421 -20.63 -14.08 -2.96
CA ARG A 421 -20.07 -13.62 -4.23
C ARG A 421 -19.73 -14.78 -5.16
N LYS A 422 -19.65 -16.02 -4.67
CA LYS A 422 -19.15 -17.16 -5.44
C LYS A 422 -20.08 -18.35 -5.28
N ASP A 423 -20.87 -18.61 -6.33
CA ASP A 423 -21.85 -19.69 -6.37
C ASP A 423 -21.22 -21.08 -6.62
N ASN A 424 -19.93 -21.12 -6.98
CA ASN A 424 -19.14 -22.34 -7.19
C ASN A 424 -18.42 -22.84 -5.92
N ILE A 425 -18.75 -22.29 -4.75
CA ILE A 425 -18.16 -22.67 -3.46
C ILE A 425 -19.23 -23.21 -2.51
N LYS A 426 -18.96 -24.40 -1.96
CA LYS A 426 -19.69 -24.98 -0.83
C LYS A 426 -18.91 -24.74 0.47
N LEU A 427 -19.63 -24.50 1.57
CA LEU A 427 -19.06 -24.44 2.91
C LEU A 427 -19.62 -25.54 3.80
N ASP A 428 -18.73 -26.40 4.28
CA ASP A 428 -19.00 -27.41 5.29
C ASP A 428 -18.45 -26.98 6.64
N LEU A 429 -19.23 -27.23 7.68
CA LEU A 429 -18.94 -26.83 9.04
C LEU A 429 -18.89 -28.04 9.98
N ILE A 430 -17.79 -28.14 10.72
CA ILE A 430 -17.54 -29.19 11.71
C ILE A 430 -17.25 -28.54 13.05
N PHE A 431 -17.96 -28.97 14.10
CA PHE A 431 -17.73 -28.43 15.44
C PHE A 431 -16.57 -29.14 16.14
N LEU A 432 -15.65 -28.34 16.70
CA LEU A 432 -14.68 -28.80 17.70
C LEU A 432 -14.95 -28.07 19.02
N LEU A 433 -15.44 -28.83 20.00
CA LEU A 433 -15.98 -28.29 21.25
C LEU A 433 -15.12 -28.74 22.45
N ASP A 434 -14.76 -27.80 23.31
CA ASP A 434 -14.20 -28.11 24.63
C ASP A 434 -15.32 -28.08 25.67
N LYS A 435 -16.01 -29.22 25.79
CA LYS A 435 -17.16 -29.39 26.71
C LYS A 435 -16.79 -29.20 28.18
N LYS A 436 -15.52 -29.39 28.55
CA LYS A 436 -15.06 -29.31 29.95
C LYS A 436 -14.78 -27.87 30.34
N LYS A 437 -14.03 -27.16 29.51
CA LYS A 437 -13.63 -25.78 29.79
C LYS A 437 -14.72 -24.77 29.42
N HIS A 438 -15.51 -25.09 28.40
CA HIS A 438 -16.50 -24.20 27.81
C HIS A 438 -17.83 -24.94 27.53
N PRO A 439 -18.61 -25.29 28.57
CA PRO A 439 -19.89 -25.97 28.41
C PRO A 439 -20.89 -25.18 27.53
N GLU A 440 -20.79 -23.85 27.50
CA GLU A 440 -21.60 -22.99 26.64
C GLU A 440 -21.41 -23.29 25.15
N SER A 441 -20.24 -23.79 24.73
CA SER A 441 -19.97 -24.15 23.34
C SER A 441 -20.88 -25.27 22.84
N LEU A 442 -21.24 -26.21 23.73
CA LEU A 442 -22.15 -27.31 23.44
C LEU A 442 -23.57 -26.81 23.22
N ILE A 443 -24.03 -25.90 24.07
CA ILE A 443 -25.39 -25.32 23.99
C ILE A 443 -25.56 -24.59 22.66
N ILE A 444 -24.58 -23.76 22.30
CA ILE A 444 -24.64 -23.00 21.05
C ILE A 444 -24.54 -23.92 19.83
N ALA A 445 -23.68 -24.94 19.86
CA ALA A 445 -23.61 -25.92 18.77
C ALA A 445 -24.93 -26.67 18.59
N LYS A 446 -25.60 -27.07 19.68
CA LYS A 446 -26.93 -27.70 19.63
C LYS A 446 -27.98 -26.74 19.05
N HIS A 447 -27.93 -25.45 19.39
CA HIS A 447 -28.85 -24.44 18.84
C HIS A 447 -28.66 -24.29 17.33
N LEU A 448 -27.42 -24.05 16.88
CA LEU A 448 -27.11 -23.92 15.45
C LEU A 448 -27.49 -25.18 14.66
N LEU A 449 -27.27 -26.37 15.24
CA LEU A 449 -27.67 -27.62 14.62
C LEU A 449 -29.20 -27.79 14.58
N SER A 450 -29.92 -27.32 15.60
CA SER A 450 -31.38 -27.29 15.59
C SER A 450 -31.93 -26.40 14.47
N ASP A 451 -31.35 -25.20 14.33
CA ASP A 451 -31.72 -24.27 13.26
C ASP A 451 -31.44 -24.88 11.88
N TYR A 452 -30.28 -25.51 11.71
CA TYR A 452 -29.91 -26.20 10.48
C TYR A 452 -30.89 -27.33 10.15
N GLN A 453 -31.26 -28.17 11.11
CA GLN A 453 -32.18 -29.28 10.84
C GLN A 453 -33.61 -28.81 10.54
N LYS A 454 -34.07 -27.72 11.17
CA LYS A 454 -35.40 -27.16 10.90
C LYS A 454 -35.49 -26.52 9.52
N SER A 455 -34.43 -25.84 9.08
CA SER A 455 -34.43 -25.11 7.81
C SER A 455 -33.01 -24.99 7.22
N PRO A 456 -32.50 -26.05 6.57
CA PRO A 456 -31.16 -26.07 6.00
C PRO A 456 -30.91 -24.92 5.01
N GLU A 457 -31.89 -24.63 4.16
CA GLU A 457 -31.80 -23.57 3.14
C GLU A 457 -31.67 -22.16 3.75
N GLN A 458 -32.28 -21.92 4.91
CA GLN A 458 -32.24 -20.63 5.60
C GLN A 458 -31.04 -20.51 6.55
N PHE A 459 -30.31 -21.60 6.79
CA PHE A 459 -29.25 -21.65 7.77
C PHE A 459 -28.10 -20.68 7.45
N ILE A 460 -27.82 -20.40 6.18
CA ILE A 460 -26.82 -19.38 5.80
C ILE A 460 -27.14 -18.01 6.39
N THR A 461 -28.41 -17.61 6.38
CA THR A 461 -28.87 -16.32 6.89
C THR A 461 -28.80 -16.29 8.42
N ILE A 462 -29.15 -17.41 9.06
CA ILE A 462 -29.08 -17.59 10.51
C ILE A 462 -27.62 -17.52 10.98
N LEU A 463 -26.73 -18.25 10.32
CA LEU A 463 -25.30 -18.25 10.60
C LEU A 463 -24.68 -16.87 10.36
N GLN A 464 -25.04 -16.21 9.26
CA GLN A 464 -24.57 -14.86 8.97
C GLN A 464 -24.96 -13.88 10.10
N LYS A 465 -26.23 -13.89 10.52
CA LYS A 465 -26.68 -13.09 11.65
C LYS A 465 -25.96 -13.43 12.94
N TYR A 466 -25.72 -14.72 13.18
CA TYR A 466 -24.96 -15.17 14.35
C TYR A 466 -23.54 -14.59 14.37
N VAL A 467 -22.82 -14.66 13.25
CA VAL A 467 -21.43 -14.20 13.18
C VAL A 467 -21.35 -12.68 13.17
N ASP A 468 -22.24 -11.98 12.47
CA ASP A 468 -22.21 -10.51 12.35
C ASP A 468 -22.56 -9.81 13.68
N ASP A 469 -23.50 -10.36 14.46
CA ASP A 469 -23.93 -9.80 15.76
C ASP A 469 -23.14 -10.36 16.96
N TYR A 470 -22.08 -11.14 16.74
CA TYR A 470 -21.29 -11.71 17.84
C TYR A 470 -20.60 -10.60 18.67
N PRO A 471 -20.62 -10.63 20.02
CA PRO A 471 -21.08 -11.71 20.91
C PRO A 471 -22.54 -11.60 21.38
N ILE A 472 -23.32 -10.64 20.88
CA ILE A 472 -24.71 -10.41 21.29
C ILE A 472 -25.57 -11.62 20.92
N SER A 473 -25.39 -12.14 19.70
CA SER A 473 -26.05 -13.37 19.22
C SER A 473 -25.83 -14.57 20.16
N LYS A 474 -24.58 -14.78 20.59
CA LYS A 474 -24.20 -15.80 21.58
C LYS A 474 -24.98 -15.65 22.87
N ASN A 475 -25.00 -14.44 23.44
CA ASN A 475 -25.65 -14.17 24.71
C ASN A 475 -27.17 -14.36 24.63
N LYS A 476 -27.77 -14.02 23.49
CA LYS A 476 -29.20 -14.22 23.23
C LYS A 476 -29.59 -15.71 23.25
N ILE A 477 -28.80 -16.55 22.56
CA ILE A 477 -29.00 -18.01 22.59
C ILE A 477 -28.87 -18.54 24.02
N MET A 478 -27.91 -18.02 24.79
CA MET A 478 -27.72 -18.45 26.18
C MET A 478 -28.87 -18.06 27.13
N GLN A 479 -29.73 -17.12 26.74
CA GLN A 479 -30.89 -16.68 27.50
C GLN A 479 -32.19 -17.35 27.05
N ASP A 480 -32.16 -18.20 26.00
CA ASP A 480 -33.34 -18.91 25.52
C ASP A 480 -33.66 -20.12 26.43
N THR A 481 -34.44 -19.85 27.47
CA THR A 481 -34.84 -20.86 28.46
C THR A 481 -35.70 -21.98 27.89
N LYS A 482 -36.45 -21.74 26.81
CA LYS A 482 -37.26 -22.77 26.15
C LYS A 482 -36.38 -23.79 25.44
N PHE A 483 -35.40 -23.31 24.68
CA PHE A 483 -34.43 -24.18 24.01
C PHE A 483 -33.59 -24.99 25.01
N LEU A 484 -33.20 -24.38 26.14
CA LEU A 484 -32.44 -25.06 27.19
C LEU A 484 -33.21 -26.19 27.88
N GLN A 485 -34.55 -26.10 27.95
CA GLN A 485 -35.42 -27.11 28.57
C GLN A 485 -35.80 -28.24 27.60
N GLU A 486 -35.98 -27.94 26.31
CA GLU A 486 -36.38 -28.89 25.26
C GLU A 486 -35.18 -29.41 24.43
N ALA A 487 -33.96 -29.22 24.93
CA ALA A 487 -32.73 -29.37 24.16
C ALA A 487 -32.72 -30.69 23.34
N PRO A 488 -32.72 -30.60 21.99
CA PRO A 488 -32.76 -31.79 21.16
C PRO A 488 -31.52 -32.66 21.38
N GLN A 489 -31.70 -33.98 21.26
CA GLN A 489 -30.63 -34.94 21.51
C GLN A 489 -29.68 -35.05 20.29
N TYR A 490 -28.84 -34.05 20.11
CA TYR A 490 -27.80 -34.02 19.06
C TYR A 490 -26.43 -34.56 19.52
N ASP A 491 -26.39 -35.21 20.68
CA ASP A 491 -25.13 -35.67 21.26
C ASP A 491 -24.44 -36.72 20.37
N SER A 492 -25.20 -37.59 19.69
CA SER A 492 -24.63 -38.54 18.73
C SER A 492 -23.91 -37.85 17.57
N TYR A 493 -24.54 -36.82 16.99
CA TYR A 493 -24.00 -36.02 15.89
C TYR A 493 -22.71 -35.29 16.30
N LEU A 494 -22.75 -34.59 17.45
CA LEU A 494 -21.60 -33.84 17.95
C LEU A 494 -20.46 -34.76 18.43
N ASN A 495 -20.79 -35.92 19.00
CA ASN A 495 -19.80 -36.94 19.38
C ASN A 495 -19.13 -37.57 18.16
N ALA A 496 -19.85 -37.74 17.05
CA ALA A 496 -19.27 -38.21 15.79
C ALA A 496 -18.24 -37.20 15.25
N GLN A 497 -18.57 -35.90 15.24
CA GLN A 497 -17.63 -34.83 14.86
C GLN A 497 -16.41 -34.78 15.79
N GLU A 498 -16.62 -34.84 17.11
CA GLU A 498 -15.53 -34.84 18.09
C GLU A 498 -14.60 -36.05 17.92
N LYS A 499 -15.17 -37.25 17.70
CA LYS A 499 -14.40 -38.47 17.43
C LYS A 499 -13.59 -38.34 16.15
N TRP A 500 -14.20 -37.84 15.08
CA TRP A 500 -13.53 -37.61 13.80
C TRP A 500 -12.36 -36.62 13.93
N CYS A 501 -12.57 -35.48 14.61
CA CYS A 501 -11.50 -34.51 14.89
C CYS A 501 -10.34 -35.14 15.69
N ARG A 502 -10.64 -35.95 16.71
CA ARG A 502 -9.62 -36.63 17.52
C ARG A 502 -8.82 -37.66 16.72
N ASN A 503 -9.49 -38.44 15.86
CA ASN A 503 -8.82 -39.42 15.00
C ASN A 503 -7.81 -38.75 14.06
N HIS A 504 -8.13 -37.56 13.55
CA HIS A 504 -7.28 -36.76 12.67
C HIS A 504 -6.34 -35.80 13.42
N LYS A 505 -6.25 -35.91 14.75
CA LYS A 505 -5.41 -35.06 15.61
C LYS A 505 -5.67 -33.56 15.45
N LEU A 506 -6.92 -33.19 15.21
CA LEU A 506 -7.38 -31.79 15.13
C LEU A 506 -7.73 -31.30 16.54
N TYR A 507 -6.84 -30.50 17.14
CA TYR A 507 -6.96 -30.04 18.53
C TYR A 507 -7.12 -28.54 18.69
N SER A 508 -7.01 -27.77 17.60
CA SER A 508 -7.14 -26.32 17.61
C SER A 508 -8.21 -25.88 16.62
N THR A 509 -8.73 -24.67 16.84
CA THR A 509 -9.61 -23.98 15.91
C THR A 509 -9.11 -22.55 15.73
N PRO A 510 -9.38 -21.91 14.58
CA PRO A 510 -9.99 -22.47 13.38
C PRO A 510 -9.02 -23.34 12.57
N ILE A 511 -9.55 -24.33 11.84
CA ILE A 511 -8.82 -25.04 10.79
C ILE A 511 -9.69 -25.02 9.54
N LEU A 512 -9.11 -24.61 8.42
CA LEU A 512 -9.78 -24.61 7.13
C LEU A 512 -9.15 -25.66 6.23
N PHE A 513 -9.99 -26.42 5.54
CA PHE A 513 -9.64 -27.31 4.46
C PHE A 513 -10.28 -26.83 3.16
N ILE A 514 -9.60 -27.06 2.05
CA ILE A 514 -10.09 -26.84 0.70
C ILE A 514 -9.94 -28.14 -0.07
N ASN A 515 -11.05 -28.72 -0.51
CA ASN A 515 -11.09 -30.01 -1.21
C ASN A 515 -10.30 -31.11 -0.47
N GLY A 516 -10.46 -31.17 0.86
CA GLY A 516 -9.77 -32.14 1.71
C GLY A 516 -8.36 -31.74 2.17
N ASN A 517 -7.71 -30.75 1.53
CA ASN A 517 -6.37 -30.30 1.92
C ASN A 517 -6.43 -29.15 2.92
N LYS A 518 -5.67 -29.22 4.01
CA LYS A 518 -5.57 -28.11 4.96
C LYS A 518 -4.97 -26.87 4.29
N LEU A 519 -5.51 -25.69 4.59
CA LEU A 519 -4.98 -24.43 4.07
C LEU A 519 -3.53 -24.21 4.57
N PRO A 520 -2.54 -24.04 3.67
CA PRO A 520 -1.16 -23.75 4.07
C PRO A 520 -1.04 -22.44 4.85
N ASN A 521 -0.13 -22.40 5.83
CA ASN A 521 0.06 -21.24 6.71
C ASN A 521 0.51 -19.94 5.99
N TYR A 522 0.90 -20.03 4.71
CA TYR A 522 1.25 -18.89 3.87
C TYR A 522 0.02 -18.07 3.46
N TYR A 523 -1.16 -18.67 3.49
CA TYR A 523 -2.42 -18.03 3.08
C TYR A 523 -3.29 -17.70 4.28
N ASN A 524 -4.03 -16.61 4.16
CA ASN A 524 -5.11 -16.24 5.06
C ASN A 524 -6.45 -16.56 4.39
N ILE A 525 -7.53 -16.59 5.17
CA ILE A 525 -8.88 -16.85 4.62
C ILE A 525 -9.34 -15.83 3.59
N LYS A 526 -8.90 -14.57 3.72
CA LYS A 526 -9.15 -13.54 2.70
C LYS A 526 -8.52 -13.88 1.34
N ASP A 527 -7.50 -14.73 1.32
CA ASP A 527 -6.73 -15.08 0.14
C ASP A 527 -7.43 -16.18 -0.69
N ILE A 528 -8.43 -16.86 -0.12
CA ILE A 528 -9.34 -17.78 -0.84
C ILE A 528 -10.02 -17.06 -2.01
N ASP A 529 -10.30 -15.76 -1.85
CA ASP A 529 -10.90 -14.92 -2.88
C ASP A 529 -10.03 -14.85 -4.15
N TYR A 530 -8.72 -15.12 -4.04
CA TYR A 530 -7.74 -15.13 -5.13
C TYR A 530 -7.35 -16.54 -5.59
N LEU A 531 -7.30 -17.53 -4.68
CA LEU A 531 -6.82 -18.88 -4.99
C LEU A 531 -7.77 -19.68 -5.91
N TYR A 532 -9.06 -19.41 -5.82
CA TYR A 532 -10.08 -20.12 -6.58
C TYR A 532 -10.98 -19.08 -7.22
N SER A 533 -10.56 -18.57 -8.39
CA SER A 533 -11.24 -17.51 -9.15
C SER A 533 -12.59 -17.97 -9.68
#